data_AF-A0A0U2US46-F1
#
_entry.id   AF-A0A0U2US46-F1
#
_cell.length_a   1.000
_cell.length_b   1.000
_cell.length_c   1.000
_cell.angle_alpha   90.00
_cell.angle_beta   90.00
_cell.angle_gamma   90.00
#
_symmetry.space_group_name_H-M   'P 1'
#
loop_
_entity.id
_entity.type
_entity.pdbx_description
1 polymer ?
#
loop_
_entity_poly.entity_id
_entity_poly.type
_entity_poly.pdbx_seq_one_letter_code
_entity_poly.pdbx_strand_id
1 'polypeptide(L)'
;MRVLSVLVLSLIVISSATSRRKRQLSDTLSIERFAKYNVIVSHQRLGDCSFIITFMRADMTSEVLAKNLTLHYTIDDSLAMQEYPVDTGTTVIQANQLTETLYWDPPEGFVPPFDTTGVTQISGTQGGTIIQHTMDDGPCTPASTRGDPHLRSFDGHGFSFQGLCWYTLAKHCTDNPDFEITTEFAPRESTGTQIRTRAVRMNITVGDEMISMDTDNHVTVNGKAYYVAKLDGLPRNVALTVVDSRVIIRIPKANMDILWEGRRHSFSASLYHPDYKGNLCGLLGNADGDPLNDFEKRDGWLTQDINEFGESWRIEDKSCDY
;
A
#
# COMPACT_ATOMS: atom_id res chain seq x y z
N MET A 1 -21.38 5.90 -28.97
CA MET A 1 -20.94 4.65 -29.61
C MET A 1 -19.97 3.96 -28.67
N ARG A 2 -20.45 2.98 -27.88
CA ARG A 2 -19.59 2.13 -27.05
C ARG A 2 -19.20 0.93 -27.90
N VAL A 3 -17.91 0.76 -28.14
CA VAL A 3 -17.37 -0.47 -28.73
C VAL A 3 -17.30 -1.48 -27.58
N LEU A 4 -18.24 -2.42 -27.56
CA LEU A 4 -18.09 -3.66 -26.80
C LEU A 4 -17.02 -4.48 -27.50
N SER A 5 -15.90 -4.73 -26.80
CA SER A 5 -15.00 -5.82 -27.14
C SER A 5 -15.26 -6.93 -26.12
N VAL A 6 -16.14 -7.87 -26.49
CA VAL A 6 -16.31 -9.14 -25.78
C VAL A 6 -15.23 -10.07 -26.31
N LEU A 7 -14.21 -10.37 -25.51
CA LEU A 7 -13.33 -11.49 -25.80
C LEU A 7 -14.00 -12.77 -25.28
N VAL A 8 -14.59 -13.52 -26.22
CA VAL A 8 -15.08 -14.88 -25.99
C VAL A 8 -13.92 -15.83 -26.28
N LEU A 9 -13.52 -16.66 -25.31
CA LEU A 9 -12.73 -17.87 -25.57
C LEU A 9 -13.41 -19.09 -24.97
N SER A 10 -13.62 -20.09 -25.82
CA SER A 10 -14.44 -21.28 -25.58
C SER A 10 -13.59 -22.53 -25.27
N LEU A 11 -14.10 -23.34 -24.33
CA LEU A 11 -14.01 -24.80 -24.13
C LEU A 11 -12.70 -25.58 -24.43
N ILE A 12 -12.25 -26.37 -23.44
CA ILE A 12 -11.73 -27.74 -23.67
C ILE A 12 -12.28 -28.70 -22.59
N VAL A 13 -12.97 -29.74 -23.05
CA VAL A 13 -13.37 -30.93 -22.28
C VAL A 13 -12.27 -31.99 -22.44
N ILE A 14 -11.83 -32.62 -21.35
CA ILE A 14 -11.04 -33.85 -21.42
C ILE A 14 -11.72 -34.91 -20.55
N SER A 15 -12.31 -35.92 -21.20
CA SER A 15 -12.75 -37.16 -20.56
C SER A 15 -11.61 -38.19 -20.64
N SER A 16 -11.25 -38.83 -19.52
CA SER A 16 -10.52 -40.10 -19.54
C SER A 16 -11.47 -41.23 -19.17
N ALA A 17 -11.88 -42.01 -20.17
CA ALA A 17 -12.63 -43.25 -19.97
C ALA A 17 -11.67 -44.44 -19.99
N THR A 18 -11.67 -45.26 -18.94
CA THR A 18 -11.15 -46.63 -18.98
C THR A 18 -12.30 -47.62 -19.16
N SER A 19 -12.14 -48.49 -20.16
CA SER A 19 -13.15 -49.41 -20.71
C SER A 19 -13.47 -50.61 -19.80
N ARG A 20 -14.76 -51.02 -19.74
CA ARG A 20 -15.23 -52.37 -20.16
C ARG A 20 -16.76 -52.60 -20.08
N ARG A 21 -17.30 -53.08 -21.23
CA ARG A 21 -18.50 -53.94 -21.51
C ARG A 21 -19.96 -53.44 -21.38
N LYS A 22 -20.58 -53.35 -22.57
CA LYS A 22 -21.99 -53.55 -23.05
C LYS A 22 -23.12 -53.82 -22.02
N ARG A 23 -24.17 -52.97 -22.00
CA ARG A 23 -25.52 -53.17 -22.64
C ARG A 23 -26.46 -51.99 -22.28
N GLN A 24 -27.10 -51.42 -23.31
CA GLN A 24 -28.45 -50.83 -23.40
C GLN A 24 -29.13 -50.27 -22.13
N LEU A 25 -29.42 -48.96 -22.09
CA LEU A 25 -30.76 -48.38 -21.91
C LEU A 25 -30.68 -46.85 -21.70
N SER A 26 -31.47 -46.10 -22.48
CA SER A 26 -31.96 -44.75 -22.19
C SER A 26 -30.92 -43.72 -21.73
N ASP A 27 -30.18 -43.13 -22.67
CA ASP A 27 -29.55 -41.82 -22.43
C ASP A 27 -30.63 -40.73 -22.47
N THR A 28 -31.43 -40.65 -21.40
CA THR A 28 -31.94 -39.36 -20.98
C THR A 28 -30.71 -38.64 -20.44
N LEU A 29 -30.20 -37.69 -21.24
CA LEU A 29 -29.16 -36.76 -20.82
C LEU A 29 -29.71 -36.01 -19.59
N SER A 30 -29.42 -36.51 -18.39
CA SER A 30 -29.77 -35.81 -17.16
C SER A 30 -28.85 -34.60 -17.08
N ILE A 31 -29.35 -33.46 -17.53
CA ILE A 31 -28.75 -32.17 -17.21
C ILE A 31 -28.98 -31.98 -15.71
N GLU A 32 -28.04 -32.43 -14.88
CA GLU A 32 -27.96 -31.99 -13.49
C GLU A 32 -27.66 -30.49 -13.51
N ARG A 33 -28.70 -29.69 -13.25
CA ARG A 33 -28.51 -28.28 -12.91
C ARG A 33 -27.89 -28.24 -11.52
N PHE A 34 -26.61 -27.88 -11.44
CA PHE A 34 -25.96 -27.64 -10.16
C PHE A 34 -26.45 -26.30 -9.58
N ALA A 35 -26.62 -26.26 -8.25
CA ALA A 35 -27.03 -25.05 -7.55
C ALA A 35 -26.04 -23.90 -7.82
N LYS A 36 -26.55 -22.68 -7.97
CA LYS A 36 -25.71 -21.46 -7.96
C LYS A 36 -25.12 -21.31 -6.57
N TYR A 37 -23.80 -21.47 -6.44
CA TYR A 37 -23.09 -21.20 -5.20
C TYR A 37 -22.75 -19.70 -5.14
N ASN A 38 -23.10 -19.06 -4.03
CA ASN A 38 -22.68 -17.69 -3.74
C ASN A 38 -21.44 -17.76 -2.85
N VAL A 39 -20.44 -16.94 -3.14
CA VAL A 39 -19.23 -16.82 -2.31
C VAL A 39 -19.12 -15.35 -1.91
N ILE A 40 -18.99 -15.13 -0.62
CA ILE A 40 -18.64 -13.81 -0.07
C ILE A 40 -17.12 -13.78 0.05
N VAL A 41 -16.51 -12.72 -0.45
CA VAL A 41 -15.08 -12.46 -0.27
C VAL A 41 -14.96 -11.27 0.66
N SER A 42 -14.15 -11.42 1.70
CA SER A 42 -13.71 -10.33 2.56
C SER A 42 -12.19 -10.33 2.62
N HIS A 43 -11.59 -9.21 2.94
CA HIS A 43 -10.16 -9.09 3.14
C HIS A 43 -9.90 -8.36 4.45
N GLN A 44 -8.84 -8.69 5.17
CA GLN A 44 -8.38 -7.98 6.36
C GLN A 44 -6.90 -7.66 6.21
N ARG A 45 -6.51 -6.40 6.40
CA ARG A 45 -5.10 -6.00 6.41
C ARG A 45 -4.42 -6.38 7.73
N LEU A 46 -3.20 -6.92 7.66
CA LEU A 46 -2.41 -7.36 8.82
C LEU A 46 -1.44 -6.30 9.36
N GLY A 47 -1.45 -5.10 8.78
CA GLY A 47 -0.69 -3.95 9.26
C GLY A 47 0.74 -3.84 8.71
N ASP A 48 1.19 -4.74 7.84
CA ASP A 48 2.46 -4.67 7.09
C ASP A 48 2.21 -4.66 5.56
N CYS A 49 1.01 -4.26 5.16
CA CYS A 49 0.47 -4.38 3.81
C CYS A 49 0.25 -5.82 3.33
N SER A 50 0.43 -6.85 4.16
CA SER A 50 -0.10 -8.18 3.87
C SER A 50 -1.61 -8.24 4.17
N PHE A 51 -2.30 -9.12 3.44
CA PHE A 51 -3.74 -9.27 3.50
C PHE A 51 -4.11 -10.71 3.84
N ILE A 52 -5.11 -10.88 4.70
CA ILE A 52 -5.89 -12.11 4.79
C ILE A 52 -7.10 -11.94 3.89
N ILE A 53 -7.17 -12.71 2.81
CA ILE A 53 -8.37 -12.81 1.97
C ILE A 53 -9.17 -14.03 2.44
N THR A 54 -10.39 -13.81 2.90
CA THR A 54 -11.31 -14.86 3.37
C THR A 54 -12.42 -15.07 2.35
N PHE A 55 -12.49 -16.28 1.82
CA PHE A 55 -13.59 -16.75 0.98
C PHE A 55 -14.60 -17.47 1.87
N MET A 56 -15.89 -17.13 1.77
CA MET A 56 -16.95 -17.70 2.59
C MET A 56 -18.10 -18.24 1.73
N ARG A 57 -18.64 -19.40 2.07
CA ARG A 57 -19.90 -19.90 1.49
C ARG A 57 -21.05 -18.97 1.89
N ALA A 58 -21.79 -18.42 0.93
CA ALA A 58 -22.99 -17.65 1.22
C ALA A 58 -24.27 -18.51 1.31
N ASP A 59 -24.21 -19.77 0.87
CA ASP A 59 -25.30 -20.74 0.98
C ASP A 59 -25.16 -21.59 2.25
N MET A 60 -26.05 -21.36 3.22
CA MET A 60 -26.15 -22.17 4.46
C MET A 60 -27.16 -23.33 4.33
N THR A 61 -27.58 -23.70 3.12
CA THR A 61 -28.64 -24.71 2.95
C THR A 61 -28.18 -26.10 3.40
N SER A 62 -28.98 -26.71 4.26
CA SER A 62 -28.66 -27.86 5.13
C SER A 62 -27.91 -29.02 4.45
N GLU A 63 -26.75 -29.35 5.01
CA GLU A 63 -25.97 -30.61 5.12
C GLU A 63 -25.97 -31.69 4.03
N VAL A 64 -26.85 -31.70 3.03
CA VAL A 64 -27.06 -32.91 2.23
C VAL A 64 -26.11 -33.05 1.05
N LEU A 65 -25.46 -32.00 0.55
CA LEU A 65 -24.46 -32.11 -0.52
C LEU A 65 -23.42 -30.96 -0.48
N ALA A 66 -22.77 -30.74 0.66
CA ALA A 66 -21.64 -29.82 0.65
C ALA A 66 -20.53 -30.45 -0.20
N LYS A 67 -20.29 -29.90 -1.39
CA LYS A 67 -19.18 -30.29 -2.28
C LYS A 67 -18.00 -29.37 -2.04
N ASN A 68 -16.80 -29.84 -2.37
CA ASN A 68 -15.63 -28.97 -2.45
C ASN A 68 -15.89 -27.86 -3.47
N LEU A 69 -15.61 -26.63 -3.08
CA LEU A 69 -15.74 -25.47 -3.93
C LEU A 69 -14.34 -24.99 -4.33
N THR A 70 -13.96 -25.27 -5.57
CA THR A 70 -12.71 -24.76 -6.15
C THR A 70 -12.93 -23.33 -6.62
N LEU A 71 -12.12 -22.43 -6.10
CA LEU A 71 -12.13 -21.01 -6.42
C LEU A 71 -10.84 -20.68 -7.16
N HIS A 72 -10.97 -20.27 -8.41
CA HIS A 72 -9.90 -19.57 -9.11
C HIS A 72 -10.01 -18.09 -8.74
N TYR A 73 -8.88 -17.44 -8.46
CA TYR A 73 -8.85 -16.02 -8.11
C TYR A 73 -7.78 -15.28 -8.91
N THR A 74 -7.99 -13.98 -9.03
CA THR A 74 -7.11 -13.03 -9.70
C THR A 74 -7.10 -11.74 -8.90
N ILE A 75 -5.92 -11.29 -8.46
CA ILE A 75 -5.68 -10.04 -7.76
C ILE A 75 -5.09 -9.04 -8.77
N ASP A 76 -5.68 -7.85 -8.87
CA ASP A 76 -5.37 -6.84 -9.89
C ASP A 76 -5.12 -5.46 -9.26
N ASP A 77 -4.27 -4.65 -9.90
CA ASP A 77 -3.91 -3.27 -9.53
C ASP A 77 -4.58 -2.30 -10.52
N SER A 78 -5.90 -2.17 -10.42
CA SER A 78 -6.69 -1.43 -11.40
C SER A 78 -6.65 0.10 -11.20
N LEU A 79 -5.46 0.69 -11.11
CA LEU A 79 -5.21 2.10 -11.46
C LEU A 79 -3.95 2.19 -12.33
N ALA A 80 -4.17 2.09 -13.65
CA ALA A 80 -3.27 2.32 -14.78
C ALA A 80 -2.52 1.12 -15.39
N MET A 81 -3.03 0.66 -16.54
CA MET A 81 -2.24 0.19 -17.70
C MET A 81 -1.27 -1.01 -17.51
N GLN A 82 -1.59 -2.00 -16.68
CA GLN A 82 -0.95 -3.33 -16.78
C GLN A 82 -1.87 -4.33 -17.48
N GLU A 83 -1.36 -5.03 -18.49
CA GLU A 83 -2.07 -6.09 -19.24
C GLU A 83 -2.14 -7.44 -18.48
N TYR A 84 -1.62 -7.50 -17.24
CA TYR A 84 -1.46 -8.76 -16.49
C TYR A 84 -1.80 -8.59 -15.01
N PRO A 85 -2.49 -9.57 -14.40
CA PRO A 85 -2.82 -9.54 -12.97
C PRO A 85 -1.58 -9.67 -12.08
N VAL A 86 -1.65 -9.07 -10.90
CA VAL A 86 -0.56 -9.04 -9.90
C VAL A 86 -0.37 -10.42 -9.26
N ASP A 87 -1.47 -11.13 -9.01
CA ASP A 87 -1.42 -12.51 -8.56
C ASP A 87 -2.61 -13.31 -9.11
N THR A 88 -2.41 -14.61 -9.32
CA THR A 88 -3.47 -15.55 -9.70
C THR A 88 -3.25 -16.87 -8.99
N GLY A 89 -4.34 -17.51 -8.58
CA GLY A 89 -4.22 -18.78 -7.91
C GLY A 89 -5.51 -19.56 -7.84
N THR A 90 -5.46 -20.65 -7.09
CA THR A 90 -6.61 -21.52 -6.85
C THR A 90 -6.62 -21.91 -5.39
N THR A 91 -7.79 -21.80 -4.76
CA THR A 91 -8.03 -22.30 -3.42
C THR A 91 -9.30 -23.16 -3.39
N VAL A 92 -9.49 -23.95 -2.33
CA VAL A 92 -10.62 -24.88 -2.22
C VAL A 92 -11.25 -24.76 -0.84
N ILE A 93 -12.51 -24.31 -0.79
CA ILE A 93 -13.31 -24.48 0.43
C ILE A 93 -13.78 -25.94 0.46
N GLN A 94 -13.25 -26.74 1.40
CA GLN A 94 -13.66 -28.14 1.53
C GLN A 94 -15.15 -28.25 1.87
N ALA A 95 -15.76 -29.39 1.51
CA ALA A 95 -17.15 -29.72 1.80
C ALA A 95 -17.56 -29.47 3.26
N ASN A 96 -16.67 -29.72 4.20
CA ASN A 96 -16.89 -29.57 5.64
C ASN A 96 -16.46 -28.21 6.21
N GLN A 97 -16.03 -27.27 5.37
CA GLN A 97 -15.58 -25.94 5.78
C GLN A 97 -16.53 -24.86 5.25
N LEU A 98 -16.73 -23.81 6.06
CA LEU A 98 -17.51 -22.64 5.66
C LEU A 98 -16.65 -21.57 4.99
N THR A 99 -15.36 -21.55 5.28
CA THR A 99 -14.43 -20.53 4.82
C THR A 99 -13.08 -21.12 4.46
N GLU A 100 -12.34 -20.42 3.60
CA GLU A 100 -10.92 -20.67 3.32
C GLU A 100 -10.18 -19.33 3.27
N THR A 101 -8.96 -19.28 3.78
CA THR A 101 -8.17 -18.04 3.90
C THR A 101 -6.90 -18.13 3.10
N LEU A 102 -6.62 -17.07 2.34
CA LEU A 102 -5.36 -16.83 1.66
C LEU A 102 -4.59 -15.73 2.39
N TYR A 103 -3.34 -16.00 2.74
CA TYR A 103 -2.39 -14.97 3.15
C TYR A 103 -1.68 -14.48 1.89
N TRP A 104 -1.74 -13.18 1.64
CA TRP A 104 -1.17 -12.58 0.45
C TRP A 104 -0.27 -11.40 0.81
N ASP A 105 0.99 -11.51 0.38
CA ASP A 105 2.01 -10.48 0.52
C ASP A 105 2.18 -9.78 -0.83
N PRO A 106 1.86 -8.47 -0.93
CA PRO A 106 2.01 -7.76 -2.18
C PRO A 106 3.48 -7.65 -2.61
N PRO A 107 3.78 -7.68 -3.92
CA PRO A 107 5.12 -7.42 -4.42
C PRO A 107 5.56 -5.98 -4.13
N GLU A 108 6.88 -5.77 -4.05
CA GLU A 108 7.46 -4.43 -3.82
C GLU A 108 6.97 -3.42 -4.87
N GLY A 109 6.35 -2.34 -4.42
CA GLY A 109 5.79 -1.30 -5.31
C GLY A 109 4.33 -1.52 -5.73
N PHE A 110 3.66 -2.57 -5.24
CA PHE A 110 2.22 -2.75 -5.41
C PHE A 110 1.46 -1.58 -4.79
N VAL A 111 0.52 -1.03 -5.56
CA VAL A 111 -0.36 0.05 -5.14
C VAL A 111 -1.76 -0.56 -5.14
N PRO A 112 -2.40 -0.83 -4.00
CA PRO A 112 -3.79 -1.21 -4.09
C PRO A 112 -4.55 -0.01 -4.63
N PRO A 113 -5.40 -0.18 -5.67
CA PRO A 113 -6.38 0.84 -5.97
C PRO A 113 -7.20 1.09 -4.71
N PHE A 114 -7.70 2.32 -4.55
CA PHE A 114 -8.83 2.56 -3.66
C PHE A 114 -9.85 1.48 -3.96
N ASP A 115 -10.13 0.66 -2.94
CA ASP A 115 -10.92 -0.57 -3.03
C ASP A 115 -10.12 -1.79 -3.56
N THR A 116 -9.57 -2.60 -2.64
CA THR A 116 -9.10 -3.97 -2.94
C THR A 116 -10.29 -4.87 -3.22
N THR A 117 -10.97 -4.61 -4.33
CA THR A 117 -12.08 -5.38 -4.92
C THR A 117 -11.62 -6.62 -5.67
N GLY A 118 -10.30 -6.79 -5.83
CA GLY A 118 -9.72 -7.69 -6.81
C GLY A 118 -9.77 -9.17 -6.43
N VAL A 119 -10.96 -9.77 -6.36
CA VAL A 119 -11.17 -11.09 -6.95
C VAL A 119 -12.15 -10.89 -8.10
N THR A 120 -11.63 -10.52 -9.26
CA THR A 120 -12.44 -10.14 -10.44
C THR A 120 -13.13 -11.34 -11.10
N GLN A 121 -12.73 -12.57 -10.80
CA GLN A 121 -13.33 -13.75 -11.42
C GLN A 121 -13.26 -14.99 -10.53
N ILE A 122 -14.41 -15.49 -10.09
CA ILE A 122 -14.57 -16.86 -9.61
C ILE A 122 -15.12 -17.68 -10.77
N SER A 123 -14.27 -18.40 -11.48
CA SER A 123 -14.72 -19.33 -12.53
C SER A 123 -15.06 -20.69 -11.92
N GLY A 124 -16.21 -20.77 -11.25
CA GLY A 124 -16.92 -22.04 -11.22
C GLY A 124 -17.35 -22.38 -12.65
N THR A 125 -17.37 -23.66 -13.02
CA THR A 125 -17.94 -24.10 -14.32
C THR A 125 -19.40 -23.67 -14.53
N GLN A 126 -20.05 -23.06 -13.52
CA GLN A 126 -21.36 -22.40 -13.58
C GLN A 126 -21.36 -21.15 -12.68
N GLY A 127 -21.79 -20.00 -13.24
CA GLY A 127 -21.65 -18.66 -12.65
C GLY A 127 -22.26 -18.45 -11.27
N GLY A 128 -21.45 -17.90 -10.36
CA GLY A 128 -21.85 -17.31 -9.08
C GLY A 128 -21.88 -15.77 -9.13
N THR A 129 -22.47 -15.14 -8.12
CA THR A 129 -22.45 -13.68 -7.90
C THR A 129 -21.55 -13.38 -6.72
N ILE A 130 -20.60 -12.46 -6.89
CA ILE A 130 -19.67 -12.01 -5.83
C ILE A 130 -20.32 -10.81 -5.15
N ILE A 131 -20.49 -10.88 -3.82
CA ILE A 131 -20.82 -9.72 -2.99
C ILE A 131 -19.54 -9.37 -2.24
N GLN A 132 -18.98 -8.22 -2.56
CA GLN A 132 -17.79 -7.70 -1.93
C GLN A 132 -18.19 -6.80 -0.76
N HIS A 133 -17.50 -6.96 0.36
CA HIS A 133 -17.59 -6.03 1.48
C HIS A 133 -16.34 -5.14 1.50
N THR A 134 -16.54 -3.84 1.35
CA THR A 134 -15.50 -2.82 1.48
C THR A 134 -15.07 -2.68 2.93
N MET A 135 -13.77 -2.79 3.20
CA MET A 135 -13.18 -2.25 4.42
C MET A 135 -12.26 -1.09 4.04
N ASP A 136 -12.43 0.03 4.73
CA ASP A 136 -11.80 1.32 4.45
C ASP A 136 -10.38 1.38 5.07
N ASP A 137 -9.53 0.43 4.68
CA ASP A 137 -8.21 0.20 5.32
C ASP A 137 -7.13 1.22 4.89
N GLY A 138 -7.45 2.22 4.07
CA GLY A 138 -6.51 3.25 3.62
C GLY A 138 -5.42 2.72 2.65
N PRO A 139 -4.65 3.62 2.01
CA PRO A 139 -3.65 3.23 1.01
C PRO A 139 -2.51 2.39 1.61
N CYS A 140 -2.05 1.37 0.89
CA CYS A 140 -0.87 0.55 1.25
C CYS A 140 0.43 1.06 0.64
N THR A 141 0.43 2.29 0.13
CA THR A 141 1.62 2.86 -0.47
C THR A 141 2.40 3.60 0.62
N PRO A 142 3.66 3.23 0.89
CA PRO A 142 4.49 4.12 1.67
C PRO A 142 4.65 5.43 0.91
N ALA A 143 4.41 6.53 1.61
CA ALA A 143 4.84 7.83 1.13
C ALA A 143 6.36 7.79 0.94
N SER A 144 6.88 8.33 -0.15
CA SER A 144 8.28 8.09 -0.52
C SER A 144 8.88 9.17 -1.37
N THR A 145 10.21 9.16 -1.46
CA THR A 145 10.95 9.84 -2.52
C THR A 145 11.79 8.83 -3.30
N ARG A 146 11.74 8.92 -4.64
CA ARG A 146 12.59 8.15 -5.55
C ARG A 146 13.37 9.11 -6.45
N GLY A 147 14.63 9.38 -6.11
CA GLY A 147 15.42 10.38 -6.82
C GLY A 147 14.97 11.80 -6.47
N ASP A 148 15.01 12.72 -7.45
CA ASP A 148 15.32 14.13 -7.17
C ASP A 148 14.34 15.18 -7.74
N PRO A 149 13.42 15.70 -6.90
CA PRO A 149 12.70 14.92 -5.92
C PRO A 149 11.33 14.58 -6.53
N HIS A 150 11.16 13.29 -6.79
CA HIS A 150 9.87 12.71 -7.12
C HIS A 150 9.29 12.18 -5.83
N LEU A 151 8.29 12.88 -5.32
CA LEU A 151 7.59 12.55 -4.09
C LEU A 151 6.33 11.75 -4.42
N ARG A 152 5.91 10.95 -3.44
CA ARG A 152 4.63 10.28 -3.44
C ARG A 152 4.01 10.43 -2.07
N SER A 153 2.77 10.91 -2.01
CA SER A 153 1.98 11.05 -0.78
C SER A 153 1.59 9.68 -0.20
N PHE A 154 1.00 9.68 1.00
CA PHE A 154 0.42 8.48 1.61
C PHE A 154 -0.74 7.92 0.77
N ASP A 155 -1.56 8.78 0.16
CA ASP A 155 -2.67 8.40 -0.74
C ASP A 155 -2.22 8.03 -2.16
N GLY A 156 -0.91 8.09 -2.39
CA GLY A 156 -0.26 7.59 -3.59
C GLY A 156 -0.14 8.61 -4.71
N HIS A 157 -0.50 9.87 -4.49
CA HIS A 157 -0.31 10.97 -5.45
C HIS A 157 1.17 11.21 -5.71
N GLY A 158 1.62 10.94 -6.92
CA GLY A 158 2.99 11.19 -7.36
C GLY A 158 3.18 12.59 -7.91
N PHE A 159 4.20 13.32 -7.46
CA PHE A 159 4.51 14.67 -7.92
C PHE A 159 6.00 15.00 -7.86
N SER A 160 6.41 16.11 -8.48
CA SER A 160 7.82 16.52 -8.52
C SER A 160 7.95 17.96 -8.05
N PHE A 161 8.70 18.20 -6.98
CA PHE A 161 8.79 19.52 -6.35
C PHE A 161 10.24 19.92 -6.08
N GLN A 162 10.82 20.84 -6.86
CA GLN A 162 12.24 21.20 -6.77
C GLN A 162 12.53 22.22 -5.65
N GLY A 163 12.06 21.96 -4.43
CA GLY A 163 12.25 22.83 -3.28
C GLY A 163 13.70 22.91 -2.79
N LEU A 164 14.08 24.07 -2.27
CA LEU A 164 15.38 24.29 -1.62
C LEU A 164 15.20 24.52 -0.13
N CYS A 165 16.07 23.93 0.68
CA CYS A 165 16.08 23.98 2.14
C CYS A 165 15.17 22.95 2.83
N TRP A 166 14.72 23.23 4.06
CA TRP A 166 13.98 22.30 4.90
C TRP A 166 12.48 22.39 4.67
N TYR A 167 11.84 21.23 4.58
CA TYR A 167 10.39 21.09 4.40
C TYR A 167 9.82 20.08 5.38
N THR A 168 8.57 20.31 5.81
CA THR A 168 7.78 19.33 6.57
C THR A 168 7.22 18.29 5.60
N LEU A 169 7.67 17.04 5.75
CA LEU A 169 7.16 15.91 4.97
C LEU A 169 5.81 15.44 5.51
N ALA A 170 5.74 15.18 6.81
CA ALA A 170 4.51 14.78 7.48
C ALA A 170 4.60 15.12 8.96
N LYS A 171 3.50 15.56 9.55
CA LYS A 171 3.33 15.72 10.99
C LYS A 171 1.91 15.37 11.40
N HIS A 172 1.71 15.03 12.66
CA HIS A 172 0.37 14.98 13.25
C HIS A 172 -0.21 16.41 13.23
N CYS A 173 -1.34 16.62 12.55
CA CYS A 173 -1.90 17.94 12.30
C CYS A 173 -2.69 18.50 13.49
N THR A 174 -2.00 18.70 14.62
CA THR A 174 -2.55 19.33 15.83
C THR A 174 -1.61 20.43 16.32
N ASP A 175 -2.06 21.26 17.26
CA ASP A 175 -1.24 22.30 17.90
C ASP A 175 0.00 21.71 18.60
N ASN A 176 -0.10 20.46 19.08
CA ASN A 176 0.97 19.73 19.74
C ASN A 176 1.19 18.39 19.00
N PRO A 177 1.96 18.38 17.89
CA PRO A 177 2.16 17.20 17.08
C PRO A 177 2.86 16.08 17.89
N ASP A 178 2.33 14.86 17.78
CA ASP A 178 2.97 13.67 18.37
C ASP A 178 4.31 13.34 17.72
N PHE A 179 4.39 13.64 16.42
CA PHE A 179 5.61 13.51 15.64
C PHE A 179 5.65 14.55 14.51
N GLU A 180 6.87 14.84 14.05
CA GLU A 180 7.12 15.62 12.84
C GLU A 180 8.34 15.05 12.09
N ILE A 181 8.16 14.86 10.79
CA ILE A 181 9.19 14.41 9.84
C ILE A 181 9.52 15.57 8.92
N THR A 182 10.80 15.94 8.87
CA THR A 182 11.29 17.01 8.00
C THR A 182 12.48 16.52 7.20
N THR A 183 12.65 17.04 5.99
CA THR A 183 13.81 16.75 5.15
C THR A 183 14.43 18.02 4.61
N GLU A 184 15.74 17.98 4.41
CA GLU A 184 16.48 19.03 3.74
C GLU A 184 16.68 18.63 2.27
N PHE A 185 16.19 19.47 1.36
CA PHE A 185 16.47 19.38 -0.06
C PHE A 185 17.61 20.34 -0.43
N ALA A 186 18.65 19.78 -1.05
CA ALA A 186 19.83 20.52 -1.51
C ALA A 186 19.94 20.49 -3.04
N PRO A 187 20.61 21.49 -3.65
CA PRO A 187 20.96 21.42 -5.07
C PRO A 187 21.79 20.18 -5.38
N ARG A 188 21.54 19.59 -6.56
CA ARG A 188 22.43 18.61 -7.17
C ARG A 188 22.98 19.11 -8.50
N GLU A 189 24.14 18.61 -8.89
CA GLU A 189 24.68 18.88 -10.21
C GLU A 189 23.67 18.48 -11.29
N SER A 190 23.38 19.40 -12.21
CA SER A 190 22.44 19.17 -13.29
C SER A 190 22.97 19.73 -14.60
N THR A 191 22.76 19.01 -15.69
CA THR A 191 23.04 19.47 -17.04
C THR A 191 21.83 20.24 -17.56
N GLY A 192 21.75 21.54 -17.25
CA GLY A 192 20.65 22.39 -17.70
C GLY A 192 20.53 23.70 -16.93
N THR A 193 19.54 24.52 -17.29
CA THR A 193 19.22 25.79 -16.61
C THR A 193 18.28 25.62 -15.43
N GLN A 194 17.72 24.42 -15.23
CA GLN A 194 16.75 24.14 -14.18
C GLN A 194 17.45 23.55 -12.95
N ILE A 195 17.22 24.16 -11.80
CA ILE A 195 17.70 23.64 -10.51
C ILE A 195 17.05 22.28 -10.28
N ARG A 196 17.88 21.29 -9.96
CA ARG A 196 17.44 19.97 -9.49
C ARG A 196 17.90 19.78 -8.06
N THR A 197 17.05 19.20 -7.24
CA THR A 197 17.26 19.09 -5.80
C THR A 197 17.14 17.64 -5.34
N ARG A 198 17.76 17.32 -4.20
CA ARG A 198 17.83 15.97 -3.64
C ARG A 198 17.72 16.00 -2.13
N ALA A 199 17.14 14.95 -1.54
CA ALA A 199 17.11 14.80 -0.10
C ALA A 199 18.53 14.53 0.43
N VAL A 200 19.01 15.35 1.37
CA VAL A 200 20.37 15.19 1.95
C VAL A 200 20.36 14.94 3.45
N ARG A 201 19.30 15.36 4.15
CA ARG A 201 19.12 15.10 5.58
C ARG A 201 17.66 14.86 5.89
N MET A 202 17.42 14.12 6.96
CA MET A 202 16.09 13.91 7.52
C MET A 202 16.13 14.05 9.04
N ASN A 203 15.16 14.76 9.60
CA ASN A 203 14.90 14.80 11.02
C ASN A 203 13.53 14.19 11.32
N ILE A 204 13.47 13.35 12.34
CA ILE A 204 12.24 12.78 12.89
C ILE A 204 12.19 13.17 14.36
N THR A 205 11.18 13.95 14.71
CA THR A 205 10.91 14.37 16.09
C THR A 205 9.73 13.59 16.60
N VAL A 206 9.85 12.93 17.75
CA VAL A 206 8.77 12.19 18.44
C VAL A 206 8.85 12.53 19.92
N GLY A 207 7.86 13.27 20.42
CA GLY A 207 7.88 13.80 21.79
C GLY A 207 9.12 14.67 22.05
N ASP A 208 9.95 14.27 23.03
CA ASP A 208 11.20 14.94 23.43
C ASP A 208 12.46 14.43 22.70
N GLU A 209 12.30 13.54 21.71
CA GLU A 209 13.40 12.94 20.98
C GLU A 209 13.43 13.40 19.53
N MET A 210 14.58 13.93 19.09
CA MET A 210 14.88 14.23 17.69
C MET A 210 15.98 13.29 17.19
N ILE A 211 15.67 12.54 16.14
CA ILE A 211 16.61 11.73 15.39
C ILE A 211 16.97 12.47 14.11
N SER A 212 18.25 12.63 13.82
CA SER A 212 18.74 13.24 12.58
C SER A 212 19.69 12.29 11.87
N MET A 213 19.57 12.21 10.54
CA MET A 213 20.42 11.38 9.69
C MET A 213 20.79 12.09 8.39
N ASP A 214 21.99 11.80 7.87
CA ASP A 214 22.54 12.39 6.66
C ASP A 214 22.75 11.36 5.53
N THR A 215 23.35 11.79 4.42
CA THR A 215 23.64 10.94 3.25
C THR A 215 24.63 9.81 3.52
N ASP A 216 25.45 9.93 4.56
CA ASP A 216 26.40 8.90 4.98
C ASP A 216 25.80 7.97 6.04
N ASN A 217 24.50 8.12 6.31
CA ASN A 217 23.77 7.42 7.36
C ASN A 217 24.37 7.66 8.76
N HIS A 218 25.03 8.80 8.99
CA HIS A 218 25.42 9.21 10.34
C HIS A 218 24.18 9.64 11.10
N VAL A 219 23.87 8.93 12.19
CA VAL A 219 22.68 9.19 13.00
C VAL A 219 23.06 9.90 14.30
N THR A 220 22.29 10.93 14.63
CA THR A 220 22.31 11.58 15.95
C THR A 220 20.94 11.46 16.62
N VAL A 221 20.96 11.43 17.96
CA VAL A 221 19.79 11.42 18.85
C VAL A 221 19.97 12.61 19.78
N ASN A 222 19.07 13.59 19.74
CA ASN A 222 19.14 14.83 20.51
C ASN A 222 20.53 15.51 20.40
N GLY A 223 21.07 15.54 19.18
CA GLY A 223 22.38 16.14 18.88
C GLY A 223 23.60 15.31 19.27
N LYS A 224 23.44 14.17 19.94
CA LYS A 224 24.53 13.24 20.26
C LYS A 224 24.62 12.13 19.20
N ALA A 225 25.83 11.75 18.80
CA ALA A 225 26.01 10.62 17.88
C ALA A 225 25.37 9.34 18.44
N TYR A 226 24.71 8.54 17.60
CA TYR A 226 23.90 7.39 18.02
C TYR A 226 24.68 6.38 18.88
N TYR A 227 25.93 6.09 18.54
CA TYR A 227 26.78 5.19 19.34
C TYR A 227 27.04 5.72 20.76
N VAL A 228 27.09 7.04 20.95
CA VAL A 228 27.20 7.70 22.26
C VAL A 228 25.85 7.64 22.97
N ALA A 229 24.75 7.94 22.27
CA ALA A 229 23.40 7.90 22.83
C ALA A 229 23.05 6.51 23.39
N LYS A 230 23.51 5.41 22.73
CA LYS A 230 23.33 4.04 23.25
C LYS A 230 23.89 3.85 24.67
N LEU A 231 24.94 4.58 25.04
CA LEU A 231 25.56 4.51 26.38
C LEU A 231 24.72 5.22 27.44
N ASP A 232 23.92 6.21 27.04
CA ASP A 232 23.05 7.02 27.92
C ASP A 232 21.62 6.44 28.05
N GLY A 233 21.34 5.31 27.38
CA GLY A 233 20.01 4.73 27.22
C GLY A 233 19.51 4.89 25.78
N LEU A 234 19.04 3.80 25.17
CA LEU A 234 18.46 3.83 23.82
C LEU A 234 17.34 4.89 23.71
N PRO A 235 17.07 5.41 22.49
CA PRO A 235 15.87 6.22 22.27
C PRO A 235 14.63 5.49 22.80
N ARG A 236 13.77 6.23 23.50
CA ARG A 236 12.61 5.70 24.22
C ARG A 236 11.34 5.77 23.38
N ASN A 237 11.23 6.79 22.53
CA ASN A 237 10.04 7.06 21.73
C ASN A 237 10.07 6.36 20.37
N VAL A 238 11.27 5.90 19.95
CA VAL A 238 11.49 5.23 18.67
C VAL A 238 12.40 4.01 18.81
N ALA A 239 12.19 3.01 17.96
CA ALA A 239 13.16 1.94 17.75
C ALA A 239 14.01 2.25 16.51
N LEU A 240 15.32 2.41 16.72
CA LEU A 240 16.28 2.83 15.69
C LEU A 240 17.23 1.68 15.36
N THR A 241 17.27 1.29 14.08
CA THR A 241 18.21 0.30 13.52
C THR A 241 19.05 0.95 12.42
N VAL A 242 20.36 0.93 12.58
CA VAL A 242 21.31 1.45 11.59
C VAL A 242 22.10 0.27 11.02
N VAL A 243 22.03 0.10 9.71
CA VAL A 243 22.88 -0.83 8.95
C VAL A 243 23.62 -0.05 7.86
N ASP A 244 24.70 -0.61 7.32
CA ASP A 244 25.63 0.13 6.44
C ASP A 244 24.96 0.89 5.29
N SER A 245 23.88 0.36 4.71
CA SER A 245 23.18 0.97 3.57
C SER A 245 21.95 1.80 3.92
N ARG A 246 21.38 1.66 5.13
CA ARG A 246 20.07 2.23 5.46
C ARG A 246 19.86 2.45 6.96
N VAL A 247 19.02 3.43 7.27
CA VAL A 247 18.52 3.71 8.62
C VAL A 247 17.04 3.36 8.66
N ILE A 248 16.63 2.55 9.63
CA ILE A 248 15.24 2.15 9.85
C ILE A 248 14.80 2.69 11.20
N ILE A 249 13.71 3.45 11.21
CA ILE A 249 13.12 4.07 12.40
C ILE A 249 11.67 3.62 12.50
N ARG A 250 11.34 2.96 13.60
CA ARG A 250 9.96 2.62 13.96
C ARG A 250 9.47 3.57 15.04
N ILE A 251 8.32 4.18 14.82
CA ILE A 251 7.60 5.04 15.75
C ILE A 251 6.40 4.26 16.29
N PRO A 252 6.51 3.58 17.45
CA PRO A 252 5.45 2.68 17.93
C PRO A 252 4.12 3.40 18.16
N LYS A 253 4.16 4.64 18.69
CA LYS A 253 2.95 5.44 18.95
C LYS A 253 2.18 5.78 17.68
N ALA A 254 2.88 6.00 16.57
CA ALA A 254 2.28 6.31 15.28
C ALA A 254 2.01 5.05 14.43
N ASN A 255 2.45 3.87 14.91
CA ASN A 255 2.61 2.65 14.11
C ASN A 255 3.14 2.99 12.71
N MET A 256 4.27 3.71 12.68
CA MET A 256 4.87 4.21 11.46
C MET A 256 6.31 3.72 11.37
N ASP A 257 6.68 3.18 10.21
CA ASP A 257 8.05 2.79 9.90
C ASP A 257 8.63 3.74 8.84
N ILE A 258 9.84 4.22 9.08
CA ILE A 258 10.57 5.10 8.17
C ILE A 258 11.86 4.39 7.78
N LEU A 259 12.12 4.34 6.48
CA LEU A 259 13.35 3.84 5.89
C LEU A 259 14.06 5.01 5.18
N TRP A 260 15.31 5.24 5.55
CA TRP A 260 16.19 6.21 4.90
C TRP A 260 17.36 5.48 4.26
N GLU A 261 17.60 5.76 2.98
CA GLU A 261 18.76 5.28 2.23
C GLU A 261 19.59 6.49 1.77
N GLY A 262 20.41 7.04 2.66
CA GLY A 262 21.06 8.35 2.46
C GLY A 262 21.88 8.47 1.18
N ARG A 263 22.66 7.44 0.84
CA ARG A 263 23.47 7.42 -0.39
C ARG A 263 22.64 7.37 -1.67
N ARG A 264 21.38 6.94 -1.58
CA ARG A 264 20.43 6.89 -2.70
C ARG A 264 19.53 8.12 -2.75
N HIS A 265 19.64 9.02 -1.76
CA HIS A 265 18.74 10.17 -1.61
C HIS A 265 17.26 9.74 -1.60
N SER A 266 16.97 8.55 -1.05
CA SER A 266 15.63 7.96 -1.02
C SER A 266 15.15 7.72 0.41
N PHE A 267 13.84 7.83 0.58
CA PHE A 267 13.16 7.46 1.80
C PHE A 267 11.79 6.85 1.52
N SER A 268 11.29 6.08 2.46
CA SER A 268 9.90 5.67 2.53
C SER A 268 9.37 5.80 3.96
N ALA A 269 8.09 6.15 4.08
CA ALA A 269 7.34 6.23 5.33
C ALA A 269 6.07 5.40 5.16
N SER A 270 5.95 4.33 5.94
CA SER A 270 4.79 3.44 5.95
C SER A 270 3.96 3.74 7.18
N LEU A 271 2.72 4.19 6.99
CA LEU A 271 1.77 4.43 8.08
C LEU A 271 0.82 3.24 8.20
N TYR A 272 0.72 2.66 9.39
CA TYR A 272 -0.09 1.47 9.64
C TYR A 272 -1.26 1.71 10.62
N HIS A 273 -1.31 2.86 11.29
CA HIS A 273 -2.34 3.18 12.28
C HIS A 273 -3.55 3.90 11.67
N PRO A 274 -4.80 3.46 11.91
CA PRO A 274 -6.00 4.19 11.46
C PRO A 274 -6.15 5.58 12.12
N ASP A 275 -5.75 5.75 13.39
CA ASP A 275 -5.87 7.03 14.11
C ASP A 275 -5.21 8.25 13.44
N TYR A 276 -4.21 8.05 12.58
CA TYR A 276 -3.58 9.15 11.85
C TYR A 276 -4.14 9.34 10.43
N LYS A 277 -5.05 8.47 9.97
CA LYS A 277 -5.76 8.60 8.69
C LYS A 277 -6.54 9.92 8.67
N GLY A 278 -6.26 10.80 7.71
CA GLY A 278 -6.86 12.13 7.62
C GLY A 278 -6.45 13.12 8.72
N ASN A 279 -5.51 12.75 9.59
CA ASN A 279 -5.01 13.59 10.68
C ASN A 279 -3.53 13.97 10.49
N LEU A 280 -2.96 13.70 9.32
CA LEU A 280 -1.63 14.16 8.94
C LEU A 280 -1.69 15.42 8.10
N CYS A 281 -0.58 16.16 8.07
CA CYS A 281 -0.39 17.22 7.09
C CYS A 281 1.10 17.39 6.77
N GLY A 282 1.40 17.89 5.57
CA GLY A 282 2.77 18.02 5.04
C GLY A 282 2.83 17.71 3.55
N LEU A 283 4.04 17.67 2.99
CA LEU A 283 4.25 17.29 1.59
C LEU A 283 3.76 15.86 1.25
N LEU A 284 3.58 14.99 2.24
CA LEU A 284 3.14 13.61 2.03
C LEU A 284 1.62 13.44 2.15
N GLY A 285 0.85 14.55 2.19
CA GLY A 285 -0.61 14.53 2.22
C GLY A 285 -1.19 14.27 3.61
N ASN A 286 -2.51 14.03 3.65
CA ASN A 286 -3.27 13.84 4.88
C ASN A 286 -3.57 12.36 5.19
N ALA A 287 -3.28 11.45 4.24
CA ALA A 287 -3.50 10.02 4.35
C ALA A 287 -4.99 9.65 4.57
N ASP A 288 -5.93 10.39 4.00
CA ASP A 288 -7.38 10.13 4.16
C ASP A 288 -7.96 9.14 3.15
N GLY A 289 -7.17 8.80 2.12
CA GLY A 289 -7.57 7.95 1.01
C GLY A 289 -8.11 8.69 -0.21
N ASP A 290 -7.90 9.99 -0.36
CA ASP A 290 -8.23 10.73 -1.58
C ASP A 290 -7.01 11.48 -2.14
N PRO A 291 -6.32 10.94 -3.16
CA PRO A 291 -5.13 11.58 -3.70
C PRO A 291 -5.44 12.93 -4.36
N LEU A 292 -6.70 13.23 -4.68
CA LEU A 292 -7.05 14.50 -5.32
C LEU A 292 -7.00 15.69 -4.37
N ASN A 293 -6.96 15.45 -3.05
CA ASN A 293 -6.90 16.49 -2.03
C ASN A 293 -5.51 16.61 -1.36
N ASP A 294 -4.53 15.78 -1.75
CA ASP A 294 -3.20 15.74 -1.14
C ASP A 294 -2.42 17.06 -1.21
N PHE A 295 -2.76 17.95 -2.13
CA PHE A 295 -2.14 19.27 -2.27
C PHE A 295 -2.82 20.32 -1.38
N GLU A 296 -3.08 19.93 -0.13
CA GLU A 296 -3.49 20.84 0.93
C GLU A 296 -2.28 21.61 1.44
N LYS A 297 -2.32 22.93 1.30
CA LYS A 297 -1.29 23.82 1.80
C LYS A 297 -1.32 23.90 3.33
N ARG A 298 -0.27 24.47 3.92
CA ARG A 298 -0.20 24.74 5.37
C ARG A 298 -1.37 25.56 5.92
N ASP A 299 -2.00 26.40 5.10
CA ASP A 299 -3.16 27.22 5.47
C ASP A 299 -4.51 26.49 5.36
N GLY A 300 -4.50 25.21 4.98
CA GLY A 300 -5.69 24.36 4.80
C GLY A 300 -6.36 24.50 3.43
N TRP A 301 -5.84 25.34 2.53
CA TRP A 301 -6.42 25.48 1.19
C TRP A 301 -5.78 24.51 0.20
N LEU A 302 -6.63 23.88 -0.61
CA LEU A 302 -6.20 23.06 -1.73
C LEU A 302 -5.66 23.93 -2.88
N THR A 303 -4.60 23.46 -3.53
CA THR A 303 -4.09 24.04 -4.78
C THR A 303 -3.80 22.95 -5.80
N GLN A 304 -3.69 23.33 -7.07
CA GLN A 304 -3.19 22.46 -8.14
C GLN A 304 -1.76 22.85 -8.57
N ASP A 305 -1.22 23.95 -8.04
CA ASP A 305 0.15 24.37 -8.31
C ASP A 305 1.10 23.68 -7.32
N ILE A 306 1.94 22.79 -7.84
CA ILE A 306 2.91 22.01 -7.05
C ILE A 306 3.91 22.93 -6.33
N ASN A 307 4.29 24.06 -6.92
CA ASN A 307 5.23 24.98 -6.28
C ASN A 307 4.55 25.76 -5.16
N GLU A 308 3.30 26.20 -5.37
CA GLU A 308 2.52 26.84 -4.31
C GLU A 308 2.31 25.87 -3.13
N PHE A 309 1.94 24.62 -3.43
CA PHE A 309 1.82 23.55 -2.44
C PHE A 309 3.15 23.32 -1.71
N GLY A 310 4.22 23.07 -2.46
CA GLY A 310 5.51 22.70 -1.91
C GLY A 310 6.14 23.79 -1.04
N GLU A 311 6.13 25.03 -1.53
CA GLU A 311 6.67 26.18 -0.78
C GLU A 311 5.85 26.49 0.48
N SER A 312 4.54 26.19 0.51
CA SER A 312 3.74 26.35 1.73
C SER A 312 4.23 25.49 2.90
N TRP A 313 4.92 24.37 2.61
CA TRP A 313 5.46 23.43 3.60
C TRP A 313 6.93 23.67 3.94
N ARG A 314 7.53 24.75 3.43
CA ARG A 314 8.88 25.18 3.83
C ARG A 314 8.95 25.55 5.31
N ILE A 315 10.11 25.33 5.92
CA ILE A 315 10.41 25.70 7.31
C ILE A 315 11.28 26.95 7.31
N GLU A 316 10.72 28.09 7.71
CA GLU A 316 11.38 29.40 7.65
C GLU A 316 12.53 29.55 8.67
N ASP A 317 12.40 28.94 9.85
CA ASP A 317 13.35 29.13 10.96
C ASP A 317 14.62 28.25 10.86
N LYS A 318 14.83 27.54 9.74
CA LYS A 318 16.04 26.74 9.49
C LYS A 318 16.89 27.36 8.39
N SER A 319 18.15 27.62 8.71
CA SER A 319 19.14 28.09 7.74
C SER A 319 19.64 26.97 6.82
N CYS A 320 19.89 27.33 5.57
CA CYS A 320 20.48 26.46 4.56
C CYS A 320 21.57 27.22 3.79
N ASP A 321 22.73 26.60 3.63
CA ASP A 321 23.90 27.21 3.01
C ASP A 321 24.04 26.71 1.56
N TYR A 322 23.27 27.29 0.64
CA TYR A 322 23.28 26.95 -0.80
C TYR A 322 23.47 28.19 -1.69
#